data_AF-A0A3B0VVC9-F1
#
_entry.id   AF-A0A3B0VVC9-F1
#
_cell.length_a   1.000
_cell.length_b   1.000
_cell.length_c   1.000
_cell.angle_alpha   90.00
_cell.angle_beta   90.00
_cell.angle_gamma   90.00
#
_symmetry.space_group_name_H-M   'P 1'
#
loop_
_entity.id
_entity.type
_entity.pdbx_description
1 polymer ?
#
loop_
_entity_poly.entity_id
_entity_poly.type
_entity_poly.pdbx_seq_one_letter_code
_entity_poly.pdbx_strand_id
1 'polypeptide(L)'
;MKKHANSLVALALLLMLAAFLIFRENITKRPGRLYETVNGRVEMCLSCHKGVVLNPAHDVKVIGCSSCHLGDPLAISKAKAHKGIVKNPGDLRVVDRTCGVNGCHAIHVPEVKNSLMATNRGIIATLRYYWGEAPNQNGDYSVKQLMDSHENSLALDYYRKLCATCHLWKRKGDLPGFFGEKGGGCSA
;
A
#
# COMPACT_ATOMS: atom_id res chain seq x y z
N MET A 1 43.41 -8.06 -41.55
CA MET A 1 42.90 -9.24 -40.79
C MET A 1 42.13 -8.85 -39.52
N LYS A 2 42.67 -8.03 -38.60
CA LYS A 2 41.97 -7.62 -37.36
C LYS A 2 40.60 -6.92 -37.57
N LYS A 3 40.45 -6.09 -38.61
CA LYS A 3 39.18 -5.42 -38.95
C LYS A 3 38.04 -6.40 -39.27
N HIS A 4 38.30 -7.43 -40.09
CA HIS A 4 37.30 -8.43 -40.45
C HIS A 4 36.91 -9.34 -39.28
N ALA A 5 37.87 -9.68 -38.41
CA ALA A 5 37.59 -10.42 -37.18
C ALA A 5 36.67 -9.63 -36.23
N ASN A 6 36.91 -8.33 -36.06
CA ASN A 6 36.04 -7.47 -35.25
C ASN A 6 34.63 -7.31 -35.84
N SER A 7 34.50 -7.22 -37.17
CA SER A 7 33.20 -7.16 -37.85
C SER A 7 32.41 -8.47 -37.71
N LEU A 8 33.07 -9.63 -37.76
CA LEU A 8 32.43 -10.93 -37.57
C LEU A 8 31.95 -11.13 -36.12
N VAL A 9 32.75 -10.72 -35.14
CA VAL A 9 32.36 -10.77 -33.72
C VAL A 9 31.18 -9.83 -33.45
N ALA A 10 31.18 -8.62 -34.01
CA ALA A 10 30.07 -7.68 -33.88
C ALA A 10 28.77 -8.24 -34.50
N LEU A 11 28.86 -8.87 -35.67
CA LEU A 11 27.72 -9.51 -36.33
C LEU A 11 27.16 -10.68 -35.51
N ALA A 12 28.02 -11.53 -34.94
CA ALA A 12 27.60 -12.63 -34.09
C ALA A 12 26.89 -12.15 -32.81
N LEU A 13 27.39 -11.08 -32.19
CA LEU A 13 26.75 -10.45 -31.02
C LEU A 13 25.37 -9.88 -31.36
N LEU A 14 25.23 -9.22 -32.52
CA LEU A 14 23.94 -8.70 -32.99
C LEU A 14 22.93 -9.82 -33.27
N LEU A 15 23.36 -10.91 -33.90
CA LEU A 15 22.51 -12.07 -34.16
C LEU A 15 22.06 -12.76 -32.86
N MET A 16 22.97 -12.91 -31.89
CA MET A 16 22.62 -13.44 -30.56
C MET A 16 21.62 -12.54 -29.83
N LEU A 17 21.81 -11.22 -29.89
CA LEU A 17 20.87 -10.26 -29.30
C LEU A 17 19.49 -10.35 -29.98
N ALA A 18 19.44 -10.42 -31.32
CA ALA A 18 18.20 -10.57 -32.06
C ALA A 18 17.47 -11.87 -31.70
N ALA A 19 18.18 -13.00 -31.67
CA ALA A 19 17.62 -14.28 -31.27
C ALA A 19 17.07 -14.25 -29.83
N PHE A 20 17.80 -13.63 -28.90
CA PHE A 20 17.35 -13.43 -27.52
C PHE A 20 16.07 -12.59 -27.45
N LEU A 21 15.97 -11.49 -28.20
CA LEU A 21 14.77 -10.65 -28.23
C LEU A 21 13.56 -11.36 -28.83
N ILE A 22 13.74 -12.11 -29.92
CA ILE A 22 12.68 -12.91 -30.55
C ILE A 22 12.19 -13.99 -29.58
N PHE A 23 13.10 -14.72 -28.95
CA PHE A 23 12.76 -15.74 -27.95
C PHE A 23 11.98 -15.13 -26.79
N ARG A 24 12.44 -13.99 -26.27
CA ARG A 24 11.76 -13.27 -25.19
C ARG A 24 10.37 -12.81 -25.60
N GLU A 25 10.21 -12.27 -26.80
CA GLU A 25 8.91 -11.84 -27.33
C GLU A 25 7.94 -13.02 -27.42
N ASN A 26 8.39 -14.15 -27.94
CA ASN A 26 7.57 -15.34 -28.14
C ASN A 26 7.13 -16.01 -26.82
N ILE A 27 7.90 -15.83 -25.74
CA ILE A 27 7.56 -16.34 -24.40
C ILE A 27 6.65 -15.38 -23.63
N THR A 28 6.65 -14.09 -23.97
CA THR A 28 5.90 -13.07 -23.23
C THR A 28 4.41 -13.21 -23.50
N LYS A 29 3.68 -13.81 -22.56
CA LYS A 29 2.21 -13.89 -22.61
C LYS A 29 1.59 -12.52 -22.34
N ARG A 30 1.13 -11.84 -23.39
CA ARG A 30 0.39 -10.58 -23.29
C ARG A 30 -1.12 -10.84 -23.27
N PRO A 31 -1.90 -10.05 -22.51
CA PRO A 31 -3.35 -10.08 -22.63
C PRO A 31 -3.77 -9.62 -24.03
N GLY A 32 -4.84 -10.20 -24.57
CA GLY A 32 -5.33 -9.92 -25.93
C GLY A 32 -5.90 -8.51 -26.14
N ARG A 33 -5.93 -7.68 -25.11
CA ARG A 33 -6.31 -6.26 -25.17
C ARG A 33 -5.67 -5.49 -24.02
N LEU A 34 -5.58 -4.18 -24.18
CA LEU A 34 -5.35 -3.26 -23.08
C LEU A 34 -6.62 -3.13 -22.24
N TYR A 35 -6.45 -3.11 -20.92
CA TYR A 35 -7.54 -2.85 -20.00
C TYR A 35 -7.41 -1.40 -19.56
N GLU A 36 -8.51 -0.66 -19.64
CA GLU A 36 -8.56 0.77 -19.35
C GLU A 36 -9.76 1.08 -18.45
N THR A 37 -9.62 2.12 -17.65
CA THR A 37 -10.73 2.74 -16.93
C THR A 37 -11.58 3.60 -17.87
N VAL A 38 -12.76 4.05 -17.42
CA VAL A 38 -13.69 4.87 -18.22
C VAL A 38 -13.09 6.19 -18.70
N ASN A 39 -12.07 6.71 -18.01
CA ASN A 39 -11.33 7.92 -18.38
C ASN A 39 -10.07 7.63 -19.22
N GLY A 40 -9.92 6.42 -19.76
CA GLY A 40 -8.84 6.04 -20.66
C GLY A 40 -7.49 5.77 -19.99
N ARG A 41 -7.43 5.60 -18.66
CA ARG A 41 -6.19 5.23 -17.97
C ARG A 41 -6.01 3.73 -18.05
N VAL A 42 -4.84 3.29 -18.50
CA VAL A 42 -4.51 1.86 -18.56
C VAL A 42 -4.45 1.29 -17.14
N GLU A 43 -5.13 0.15 -16.94
CA GLU A 43 -5.21 -0.59 -15.69
C GLU A 43 -5.11 -2.10 -15.94
N MET A 44 -3.87 -2.58 -16.13
CA MET A 44 -3.56 -3.97 -16.45
C MET A 44 -3.79 -4.93 -15.28
N CYS A 45 -4.05 -4.43 -14.06
CA CYS A 45 -4.50 -5.28 -12.94
C CYS A 45 -5.75 -6.09 -13.31
N LEU A 46 -6.66 -5.51 -14.10
CA LEU A 46 -7.89 -6.14 -14.56
C LEU A 46 -7.66 -7.28 -15.56
N SER A 47 -6.46 -7.41 -16.11
CA SER A 47 -6.10 -8.54 -16.98
C SER A 47 -6.04 -9.87 -16.21
N CYS A 48 -5.75 -9.82 -14.90
CA CYS A 48 -5.72 -10.97 -14.00
C CYS A 48 -6.85 -10.94 -12.97
N HIS A 49 -7.17 -9.77 -12.38
CA HIS A 49 -8.16 -9.59 -11.32
C HIS A 49 -9.57 -9.28 -11.85
N LYS A 50 -10.09 -10.12 -12.75
CA LYS A 50 -11.36 -9.87 -13.46
C LYS A 50 -12.61 -9.98 -12.58
N GLY A 51 -12.54 -10.71 -11.48
CA GLY A 51 -13.69 -11.01 -10.61
C GLY A 51 -13.85 -10.04 -9.43
N VAL A 52 -12.99 -9.03 -9.30
CA VAL A 52 -13.07 -8.07 -8.20
C VAL A 52 -14.14 -7.03 -8.52
N VAL A 53 -15.18 -6.98 -7.70
CA VAL A 53 -16.26 -6.00 -7.78
C VAL A 53 -16.25 -5.17 -6.50
N LEU A 54 -16.24 -3.85 -6.66
CA LEU A 54 -16.36 -2.89 -5.57
C LEU A 54 -17.75 -2.25 -5.60
N ASN A 55 -18.05 -1.43 -4.59
CA ASN A 55 -19.27 -0.64 -4.60
C ASN A 55 -19.27 0.38 -5.76
N PRO A 56 -20.44 0.85 -6.21
CA PRO A 56 -20.53 1.79 -7.33
C PRO A 56 -19.76 3.10 -7.14
N ALA A 57 -19.62 3.56 -5.90
CA ALA A 57 -18.88 4.79 -5.58
C ALA A 57 -17.36 4.65 -5.81
N HIS A 58 -16.83 3.44 -5.81
CA HIS A 58 -15.42 3.13 -6.04
C HIS A 58 -15.24 2.04 -7.11
N ASP A 59 -16.05 2.06 -8.16
CA ASP A 59 -15.97 1.05 -9.22
C ASP A 59 -14.56 1.03 -9.85
N VAL A 60 -13.98 -0.16 -9.94
CA VAL A 60 -12.62 -0.39 -10.49
C VAL A 60 -12.52 0.00 -11.96
N LYS A 61 -13.63 -0.02 -12.71
CA LYS A 61 -13.68 0.47 -14.08
C LYS A 61 -13.57 1.99 -14.14
N VAL A 62 -13.94 2.70 -13.07
CA VAL A 62 -13.88 4.17 -13.03
C VAL A 62 -12.55 4.65 -12.46
N ILE A 63 -12.19 4.17 -11.28
CA ILE A 63 -11.06 4.68 -10.51
C ILE A 63 -9.76 3.92 -10.80
N GLY A 64 -9.85 2.65 -11.19
CA GLY A 64 -8.70 1.76 -11.34
C GLY A 64 -8.23 1.17 -10.00
N CYS A 65 -7.44 0.11 -10.08
CA CYS A 65 -6.90 -0.60 -8.91
C CYS A 65 -5.72 0.17 -8.30
N SER A 66 -4.83 0.66 -9.17
CA SER A 66 -3.57 1.31 -8.81
C SER A 66 -3.75 2.66 -8.10
N SER A 67 -4.87 3.35 -8.31
CA SER A 67 -5.22 4.58 -7.59
C SER A 67 -5.32 4.37 -6.07
N CYS A 68 -5.74 3.16 -5.65
CA CYS A 68 -5.84 2.80 -4.23
C CYS A 68 -4.68 1.89 -3.82
N HIS A 69 -4.48 0.80 -4.54
CA HIS A 69 -3.51 -0.24 -4.17
C HIS A 69 -2.08 0.06 -4.64
N LEU A 70 -1.85 1.17 -5.34
CA LEU A 70 -0.55 1.54 -5.93
C LEU A 70 -0.04 0.44 -6.87
N GLY A 71 1.29 0.33 -7.04
CA GLY A 71 1.90 -0.58 -7.99
C GLY A 71 2.03 0.01 -9.39
N ASP A 72 2.33 -0.85 -10.36
CA ASP A 72 2.52 -0.48 -11.76
C ASP A 72 1.31 -0.98 -12.60
N PRO A 73 0.37 -0.09 -12.97
CA PRO A 73 -0.81 -0.47 -13.73
C PRO A 73 -0.50 -0.79 -15.19
N LEU A 74 0.71 -0.51 -15.68
CA LEU A 74 1.12 -0.81 -17.06
C LEU A 74 1.80 -2.18 -17.17
N ALA A 75 2.25 -2.73 -16.05
CA ALA A 75 2.92 -4.01 -16.01
C ALA A 75 1.94 -5.19 -16.15
N ILE A 76 2.28 -6.12 -17.03
CA ILE A 76 1.54 -7.38 -17.24
C ILE A 76 2.10 -8.57 -16.46
N SER A 77 3.28 -8.42 -15.84
CA SER A 77 3.86 -9.46 -15.00
C SER A 77 3.57 -9.20 -13.53
N LYS A 78 3.17 -10.25 -12.81
CA LYS A 78 2.84 -10.19 -11.38
C LYS A 78 3.90 -9.46 -10.55
N ALA A 79 5.18 -9.80 -10.75
CA ALA A 79 6.27 -9.23 -9.96
C ALA A 79 6.45 -7.72 -10.20
N LYS A 80 6.26 -7.23 -11.43
CA LYS A 80 6.39 -5.80 -11.75
C LYS A 80 5.14 -5.04 -11.33
N ALA A 81 3.95 -5.55 -11.66
CA ALA A 81 2.68 -4.93 -11.31
C ALA A 81 2.54 -4.77 -9.79
N HIS A 82 2.92 -5.79 -9.03
CA HIS A 82 2.83 -5.77 -7.57
C HIS A 82 3.98 -5.03 -6.87
N LYS A 83 4.95 -4.49 -7.61
CA LYS A 83 6.07 -3.78 -6.99
C LYS A 83 5.56 -2.50 -6.36
N GLY A 84 5.61 -2.43 -5.02
CA GLY A 84 5.18 -1.26 -4.26
C GLY A 84 3.67 -1.17 -4.00
N ILE A 85 2.92 -2.26 -4.19
CA ILE A 85 1.49 -2.28 -3.83
C ILE A 85 1.29 -2.14 -2.32
N VAL A 86 0.17 -1.53 -1.94
CA VAL A 86 -0.32 -1.48 -0.57
C VAL A 86 -1.52 -2.40 -0.44
N LYS A 87 -1.44 -3.33 0.52
CA LYS A 87 -2.53 -4.30 0.78
C LYS A 87 -3.76 -3.63 1.38
N ASN A 88 -3.54 -2.63 2.25
CA ASN A 88 -4.58 -1.83 2.87
C ASN A 88 -4.42 -0.37 2.42
N PRO A 89 -5.19 0.11 1.43
CA PRO A 89 -5.07 1.47 0.94
C PRO A 89 -5.57 2.51 1.94
N GLY A 90 -6.48 2.13 2.85
CA GLY A 90 -7.01 3.05 3.86
C GLY A 90 -6.07 3.30 5.04
N ASP A 91 -4.99 2.53 5.19
CA ASP A 91 -4.04 2.63 6.30
C ASP A 91 -3.50 4.06 6.47
N LEU A 92 -3.62 4.63 7.67
CA LEU A 92 -3.28 6.04 7.93
C LEU A 92 -1.82 6.40 7.66
N ARG A 93 -0.93 5.40 7.53
CA ARG A 93 0.49 5.60 7.14
C ARG A 93 0.70 5.82 5.66
N VAL A 94 -0.24 5.40 4.81
CA VAL A 94 -0.14 5.53 3.35
C VAL A 94 -1.28 6.33 2.74
N VAL A 95 -2.29 6.68 3.56
CA VAL A 95 -3.54 7.28 3.10
C VAL A 95 -3.36 8.56 2.28
N ASP A 96 -2.30 9.34 2.55
CA ASP A 96 -1.99 10.56 1.78
C ASP A 96 -1.69 10.27 0.29
N ARG A 97 -1.25 9.03 -0.02
CA ARG A 97 -0.94 8.56 -1.37
C ARG A 97 -2.08 7.78 -2.01
N THR A 98 -3.19 7.58 -1.30
CA THR A 98 -4.32 6.75 -1.73
C THR A 98 -5.61 7.57 -1.62
N CYS A 99 -6.33 7.54 -0.49
CA CYS A 99 -7.58 8.28 -0.31
C CYS A 99 -7.34 9.81 -0.27
N GLY A 100 -6.17 10.25 0.17
CA GLY A 100 -5.81 11.66 0.38
C GLY A 100 -5.29 12.40 -0.84
N VAL A 101 -5.27 11.76 -2.02
CA VAL A 101 -4.82 12.45 -3.24
C VAL A 101 -5.86 13.48 -3.69
N ASN A 102 -5.40 14.49 -4.43
CA ASN A 102 -6.28 15.51 -5.01
C ASN A 102 -7.34 14.86 -5.91
N GLY A 103 -8.59 15.27 -5.75
CA GLY A 103 -9.74 14.67 -6.44
C GLY A 103 -10.35 13.45 -5.75
N CYS A 104 -9.83 13.03 -4.60
CA CYS A 104 -10.44 12.00 -3.74
C CYS A 104 -10.92 12.62 -2.42
N HIS A 105 -10.28 12.30 -1.30
CA HIS A 105 -10.66 12.72 0.06
C HIS A 105 -9.51 13.44 0.79
N ALA A 106 -8.76 14.28 0.08
CA ALA A 106 -7.61 15.01 0.61
C ALA A 106 -7.92 15.82 1.88
N ILE A 107 -9.10 16.44 1.95
CA ILE A 107 -9.53 17.26 3.08
C ILE A 107 -9.81 16.42 4.33
N HIS A 108 -10.31 15.19 4.17
CA HIS A 108 -10.70 14.33 5.29
C HIS A 108 -9.54 13.59 5.93
N VAL A 109 -8.42 13.42 5.23
CA VAL A 109 -7.24 12.77 5.79
C VAL A 109 -6.72 13.44 7.07
N PRO A 110 -6.46 14.76 7.11
CA PRO A 110 -6.03 15.42 8.34
C PRO A 110 -7.12 15.36 9.43
N GLU A 111 -8.41 15.44 9.09
CA GLU A 111 -9.51 15.33 10.05
C GLU A 111 -9.50 13.96 10.76
N VAL A 112 -9.37 12.88 9.97
CA VAL A 112 -9.31 11.52 10.51
C VAL A 112 -8.05 11.33 11.36
N LYS A 113 -6.87 11.74 10.88
CA LYS A 113 -5.61 11.60 11.62
C LYS A 113 -5.61 12.36 12.95
N ASN A 114 -6.33 13.48 13.03
CA ASN A 114 -6.44 14.29 14.24
C ASN A 114 -7.60 13.90 15.16
N SER A 115 -8.45 12.95 14.75
CA SER A 115 -9.58 12.49 15.55
C SER A 115 -9.14 11.82 16.87
N LEU A 116 -10.07 11.77 17.83
CA LEU A 116 -9.85 11.07 19.10
C LEU A 116 -9.54 9.59 18.89
N MET A 117 -10.18 8.95 17.92
CA MET A 117 -10.01 7.54 17.61
C MET A 117 -8.67 7.24 16.92
N ALA A 118 -8.15 8.16 16.09
CA ALA A 118 -6.84 7.99 15.47
C ALA A 118 -5.70 8.30 16.44
N THR A 119 -5.89 9.28 17.32
CA THR A 119 -4.85 9.68 18.29
C THR A 119 -4.87 8.82 19.55
N ASN A 120 -6.02 8.29 19.97
CA ASN A 120 -6.22 7.60 21.25
C ASN A 120 -5.64 8.34 22.46
N ARG A 121 -5.53 9.68 22.36
CA ARG A 121 -4.84 10.52 23.34
C ARG A 121 -5.39 10.37 24.75
N GLY A 122 -6.72 10.37 24.88
CA GLY A 122 -7.40 10.18 26.16
C GLY A 122 -7.17 8.80 26.75
N ILE A 123 -7.27 7.74 25.93
CA ILE A 123 -7.02 6.36 26.38
C ILE A 123 -5.59 6.22 26.89
N ILE A 124 -4.62 6.70 26.13
CA ILE A 124 -3.21 6.62 26.52
C ILE A 124 -2.96 7.44 27.79
N ALA A 125 -3.47 8.67 27.87
CA ALA A 125 -3.31 9.53 29.05
C ALA A 125 -3.91 8.90 30.31
N THR A 126 -5.12 8.35 30.22
CA THR A 126 -5.80 7.66 31.33
C THR A 126 -5.01 6.43 31.77
N LEU A 127 -4.55 5.59 30.85
CA LEU A 127 -3.76 4.41 31.18
C LEU A 127 -2.44 4.79 31.86
N ARG A 128 -1.70 5.78 31.33
CA ARG A 128 -0.46 6.25 31.94
C ARG A 128 -0.68 6.76 33.37
N TYR A 129 -1.73 7.53 33.60
CA TYR A 129 -2.07 8.03 34.93
C TYR A 129 -2.35 6.90 35.94
N TYR A 130 -3.25 5.96 35.60
CA TYR A 130 -3.63 4.89 36.54
C TYR A 130 -2.52 3.87 36.82
N TRP A 131 -1.54 3.75 35.92
CA TRP A 131 -0.33 2.96 36.16
C TRP A 131 0.79 3.74 36.87
N GLY A 132 0.55 5.00 37.26
CA GLY A 132 1.54 5.84 37.95
C GLY A 132 2.66 6.36 37.03
N GLU A 133 2.49 6.28 35.71
CA GLU A 133 3.46 6.71 34.70
C GLU A 133 3.28 8.18 34.27
N ALA A 134 2.19 8.83 34.69
CA ALA A 134 1.93 10.24 34.45
C ALA A 134 1.28 10.90 35.70
N PRO A 135 1.58 12.18 35.99
CA PRO A 135 1.05 12.87 37.16
C PRO A 135 -0.45 13.22 37.04
N ASN A 136 -0.99 13.29 35.82
CA ASN A 136 -2.40 13.55 35.53
C ASN A 136 -2.79 13.00 34.14
N GLN A 137 -4.07 13.13 33.77
CA GLN A 137 -4.62 12.62 32.50
C GLN A 137 -4.60 13.64 31.34
N ASN A 138 -3.89 14.76 31.48
CA ASN A 138 -3.84 15.83 30.48
C ASN A 138 -2.55 15.81 29.64
N GLY A 139 -1.81 14.71 29.67
CA GLY A 139 -0.59 14.57 28.88
C GLY A 139 -0.86 14.58 27.38
N ASP A 140 0.02 15.22 26.61
CA ASP A 140 -0.03 15.21 25.15
C ASP A 140 0.54 13.89 24.61
N TYR A 141 -0.36 12.93 24.40
CA TYR A 141 -0.04 11.62 23.86
C TYR A 141 -0.82 11.35 22.58
N SER A 142 -0.24 10.57 21.69
CA SER A 142 -0.94 10.08 20.50
C SER A 142 -0.34 8.78 20.02
N VAL A 143 -1.14 7.96 19.32
CA VAL A 143 -0.63 6.75 18.66
C VAL A 143 0.57 7.08 17.77
N LYS A 144 0.54 8.20 17.05
CA LYS A 144 1.65 8.63 16.20
C LYS A 144 2.93 8.88 17.00
N GLN A 145 2.86 9.65 18.09
CA GLN A 145 4.03 9.86 18.98
C GLN A 145 4.55 8.53 19.54
N LEU A 146 3.67 7.61 19.94
CA LEU A 146 4.08 6.28 20.43
C LEU A 146 4.77 5.43 19.35
N MET A 147 4.33 5.53 18.10
CA MET A 147 4.95 4.84 16.97
C MET A 147 6.31 5.42 16.62
N ASP A 148 6.46 6.75 16.69
CA ASP A 148 7.69 7.46 16.36
C ASP A 148 8.76 7.32 17.46
N SER A 149 8.35 7.31 18.73
CA SER A 149 9.24 7.21 19.90
C SER A 149 9.62 5.78 20.28
N HIS A 150 8.81 4.79 19.90
CA HIS A 150 8.94 3.40 20.32
C HIS A 150 8.93 3.19 21.85
N GLU A 151 8.38 4.15 22.61
CA GLU A 151 8.28 4.05 24.07
C GLU A 151 7.55 2.78 24.51
N ASN A 152 7.96 2.22 25.65
CA ASN A 152 7.31 1.04 26.20
C ASN A 152 7.16 1.13 27.72
N SER A 153 6.06 0.57 28.21
CA SER A 153 5.68 0.57 29.62
C SER A 153 4.52 -0.40 29.85
N LEU A 154 4.13 -0.64 31.10
CA LEU A 154 3.00 -1.52 31.42
C LEU A 154 1.68 -0.96 30.89
N ALA A 155 1.47 0.35 31.03
CA ALA A 155 0.30 1.02 30.47
C ALA A 155 0.23 0.90 28.94
N LEU A 156 1.37 1.07 28.25
CA LEU A 156 1.43 0.97 26.80
C LEU A 156 1.30 -0.46 26.28
N ASP A 157 1.85 -1.43 27.00
CA ASP A 157 1.69 -2.84 26.65
C ASP A 157 0.21 -3.27 26.77
N TYR A 158 -0.47 -2.83 27.83
CA TYR A 158 -1.92 -3.00 27.98
C TYR A 158 -2.69 -2.36 26.82
N TYR A 159 -2.39 -1.09 26.49
CA TYR A 159 -2.98 -0.39 25.34
C TYR A 159 -2.78 -1.15 24.03
N ARG A 160 -1.57 -1.69 23.80
CA ARG A 160 -1.26 -2.42 22.57
C ARG A 160 -2.10 -3.67 22.45
N LYS A 161 -2.20 -4.47 23.52
CA LYS A 161 -2.95 -5.73 23.54
C LYS A 161 -4.45 -5.54 23.36
N LEU A 162 -5.02 -4.43 23.84
CA LEU A 162 -6.45 -4.13 23.73
C LEU A 162 -6.81 -3.37 22.45
N CYS A 163 -6.30 -2.15 22.32
CA CYS A 163 -6.75 -1.22 21.30
C CYS A 163 -5.86 -1.30 20.05
N ALA A 164 -4.54 -1.18 20.22
CA ALA A 164 -3.64 -1.07 19.06
C ALA A 164 -3.54 -2.36 18.22
N THR A 165 -4.00 -3.50 18.76
CA THR A 165 -4.04 -4.79 18.04
C THR A 165 -5.20 -4.89 17.04
N CYS A 166 -6.14 -3.95 17.03
CA CYS A 166 -7.25 -3.93 16.05
C CYS A 166 -7.55 -2.55 15.44
N HIS A 167 -7.10 -1.46 16.04
CA HIS A 167 -7.56 -0.10 15.73
C HIS A 167 -6.82 0.57 14.55
N LEU A 168 -7.19 1.82 14.25
CA LEU A 168 -6.46 2.74 13.37
C LEU A 168 -4.95 2.73 13.65
N TRP A 169 -4.14 2.89 12.59
CA TRP A 169 -2.66 2.76 12.57
C TRP A 169 -2.08 1.35 12.61
N LYS A 170 -2.86 0.33 12.97
CA LYS A 170 -2.41 -1.06 12.89
C LYS A 170 -2.14 -1.48 11.45
N ARG A 171 -1.04 -2.21 11.22
CA ARG A 171 -0.75 -2.82 9.91
C ARG A 171 -1.58 -4.06 9.69
N LYS A 172 -2.22 -4.15 8.54
CA LYS A 172 -2.86 -5.40 8.13
C LYS A 172 -1.78 -6.40 7.72
N GLY A 173 -1.80 -7.60 8.31
CA GLY A 173 -0.86 -8.69 8.05
C GLY A 173 0.47 -8.62 8.81
N ASP A 174 0.59 -7.81 9.86
CA ASP A 174 1.76 -7.81 10.76
C ASP A 174 1.78 -8.99 11.75
N LEU A 175 0.61 -9.54 12.08
CA LEU A 175 0.43 -10.65 13.00
C LEU A 175 -0.26 -11.84 12.31
N PRO A 176 -0.12 -13.07 12.83
CA PRO A 176 -0.84 -14.23 12.33
C PRO A 176 -2.31 -14.23 12.76
N GLY A 177 -3.13 -15.01 12.04
CA GLY A 177 -4.52 -15.29 12.38
C GLY A 177 -5.42 -14.05 12.42
N PHE A 178 -6.41 -14.07 13.31
CA PHE A 178 -7.43 -13.04 13.45
C PHE A 178 -6.86 -11.62 13.52
N PHE A 179 -5.83 -11.41 14.33
CA PHE A 179 -5.24 -10.08 14.50
C PHE A 179 -4.59 -9.56 13.21
N GLY A 180 -4.00 -10.44 12.39
CA GLY A 180 -3.46 -10.09 11.07
C GLY A 180 -4.50 -9.56 10.09
N GLU A 181 -5.76 -9.95 10.24
CA GLU A 181 -6.86 -9.51 9.39
C GLU A 181 -7.45 -8.17 9.84
N LYS A 182 -7.19 -7.79 11.09
CA LYS A 182 -7.53 -6.50 11.66
C LYS A 182 -6.51 -5.42 11.31
N GLY A 183 -6.87 -4.21 11.67
CA GLY A 183 -6.21 -3.01 11.21
C GLY A 183 -6.95 -2.43 10.02
N GLY A 184 -7.01 -1.13 10.02
CA GLY A 184 -7.79 -0.35 9.08
C GLY A 184 -7.45 1.11 9.27
N GLY A 185 -7.80 1.91 8.28
CA GLY A 185 -7.75 3.36 8.41
C GLY A 185 -9.03 3.93 7.84
N CYS A 186 -8.97 4.68 6.76
CA CYS A 186 -10.16 5.23 6.10
C CYS A 186 -11.09 4.17 5.48
N SER A 187 -10.62 2.93 5.32
CA SER A 187 -11.39 1.79 4.80
C SER A 187 -11.72 0.75 5.86
N ALA A 188 -11.60 1.11 7.15
CA ALA A 188 -11.91 0.25 8.29
C ALA A 188 -13.42 0.08 8.48
#